data_AF-A0A627BJA7-F1
#
_entry.id   AF-A0A627BJA7-F1
#
_cell.length_a   1.000
_cell.length_b   1.000
_cell.length_c   1.000
_cell.angle_alpha   90.00
_cell.angle_beta   90.00
_cell.angle_gamma   90.00
#
_symmetry.space_group_name_H-M   'P 1'
#
loop_
_entity.id
_entity.type
_entity.pdbx_description
1 polymer ?
#
loop_
_entity_poly.entity_id
_entity_poly.type
_entity_poly.pdbx_seq_one_letter_code
_entity_poly.pdbx_strand_id
1 'polypeptide(L)'
;MPVSLSSQLGSKEQADTRLVGSVMSALRVSMPGIVQSFDPDTVTAVVQPAIKGYEPDSNGVSQSTTLPLLVDVPVVFPRGGGCTLTFPVKAGDECLVIFADRCIDFWWQNGGVQEPVDDRVHDLSDAFCIVGPQSQAQKISGISTSAAQLRTDDGAAFVEVAAGHNVTVKTPGALTATAEGGTTITSPTITLNGDVTINGNLSQGMGEGGGSATMLGPVTVANDVTAGGKSMMTHTHGGVQTGGGNTGAPN
;
A
#
# COMPACT_ATOMS: atom_id res chain seq x y z
N MET A 1 8.34 -32.48 -66.38
CA MET A 1 7.41 -33.19 -65.46
C MET A 1 6.70 -32.13 -64.64
N PRO A 2 5.37 -32.00 -64.69
CA PRO A 2 4.67 -31.07 -63.82
C PRO A 2 4.68 -31.65 -62.41
N VAL A 3 5.25 -30.91 -61.46
CA VAL A 3 5.13 -31.21 -60.04
C VAL A 3 3.63 -31.12 -59.66
N SER A 4 3.12 -32.14 -58.97
CA SER A 4 1.71 -32.16 -58.57
C SER A 4 1.42 -31.04 -57.57
N LEU A 5 0.27 -30.39 -57.70
CA LEU A 5 -0.22 -29.38 -56.75
C LEU A 5 -0.19 -29.89 -55.29
N SER A 6 -0.36 -31.20 -55.08
CA SER A 6 -0.27 -31.87 -53.78
C SER A 6 1.12 -31.80 -53.13
N SER A 7 2.20 -31.73 -53.93
CA SER A 7 3.58 -31.55 -53.46
C SER A 7 3.90 -30.10 -53.09
N GLN A 8 3.16 -29.12 -53.61
CA GLN A 8 3.30 -27.70 -53.29
C GLN A 8 2.35 -27.25 -52.17
N LEU A 9 1.18 -27.89 -52.04
CA LEU A 9 0.24 -27.64 -50.93
C LEU A 9 0.83 -28.09 -49.58
N GLY A 10 1.48 -29.26 -49.54
CA GLY A 10 2.17 -29.73 -48.34
C GLY A 10 3.33 -28.84 -47.90
N SER A 11 4.01 -28.13 -48.81
CA SER A 11 5.10 -27.22 -48.45
C SER A 11 4.61 -25.84 -47.99
N LYS A 12 3.53 -25.30 -48.59
CA LYS A 12 2.93 -24.04 -48.14
C LYS A 12 2.22 -24.18 -46.79
N GLU A 13 1.44 -25.22 -46.57
CA GLU A 13 0.78 -25.45 -45.27
C GLU A 13 1.81 -25.66 -44.15
N GLN A 14 2.90 -26.39 -44.43
CA GLN A 14 4.02 -26.54 -43.49
C GLN A 14 4.78 -25.23 -43.26
N ALA A 15 4.99 -24.42 -44.31
CA ALA A 15 5.61 -23.10 -44.18
C ALA A 15 4.74 -22.13 -43.38
N ASP A 16 3.43 -22.10 -43.64
CA ASP A 16 2.46 -21.27 -42.93
C ASP A 16 2.39 -21.69 -41.45
N THR A 17 2.43 -22.99 -41.16
CA THR A 17 2.48 -23.50 -39.76
C THR A 17 3.75 -23.05 -39.04
N ARG A 18 4.92 -23.10 -39.70
CA ARG A 18 6.19 -22.62 -39.12
C ARG A 18 6.18 -21.11 -38.94
N LEU A 19 5.61 -20.36 -39.88
CA LEU A 19 5.46 -18.91 -39.79
C LEU A 19 4.57 -18.54 -38.60
N VAL A 20 3.39 -19.17 -38.47
CA VAL A 20 2.51 -18.96 -37.33
C VAL A 20 3.21 -19.31 -36.03
N GLY A 21 3.92 -20.44 -35.97
CA GLY A 21 4.71 -20.82 -34.80
C GLY A 21 5.80 -19.79 -34.44
N SER A 22 6.46 -19.22 -35.44
CA SER A 22 7.51 -18.20 -35.25
C SER A 22 6.91 -16.87 -34.76
N VAL A 23 5.80 -16.43 -35.36
CA VAL A 23 5.07 -15.23 -34.91
C VAL A 23 4.61 -15.40 -33.48
N MET A 24 3.96 -16.51 -33.14
CA MET A 24 3.47 -16.79 -31.78
C MET A 24 4.60 -16.89 -30.76
N SER A 25 5.77 -17.38 -31.15
CA SER A 25 6.95 -17.45 -30.27
C SER A 25 7.62 -16.08 -30.06
N ALA A 26 7.48 -15.17 -31.02
CA ALA A 26 8.01 -13.81 -30.94
C ALA A 26 7.10 -12.86 -30.16
N LEU A 27 5.78 -13.06 -30.19
CA LEU A 27 4.80 -12.22 -29.49
C LEU A 27 4.99 -12.28 -27.97
N ARG A 28 5.43 -11.16 -27.38
CA ARG A 28 5.43 -10.98 -25.92
C ARG A 28 4.09 -10.44 -25.46
N VAL A 29 3.51 -11.10 -24.45
CA VAL A 29 2.20 -10.75 -23.89
C VAL A 29 2.34 -10.41 -22.42
N SER A 30 2.68 -11.41 -21.59
CA SER A 30 3.03 -11.20 -20.20
C SER A 30 3.83 -12.38 -19.66
N MET A 31 4.59 -12.16 -18.58
CA MET A 31 5.30 -13.21 -17.86
C MET A 31 5.62 -12.78 -16.42
N PRO A 32 5.82 -13.72 -15.48
CA PRO A 32 6.32 -13.37 -14.16
C PRO A 32 7.74 -12.80 -14.25
N GLY A 33 8.04 -11.83 -13.40
CA GLY A 33 9.34 -11.20 -13.26
C GLY A 33 9.72 -11.02 -11.80
N ILE A 34 11.01 -10.86 -11.55
CA ILE A 34 11.59 -10.61 -10.23
C ILE A 34 12.25 -9.24 -10.26
N VAL A 35 11.79 -8.33 -9.41
CA VAL A 35 12.34 -6.99 -9.26
C VAL A 35 13.81 -7.11 -8.80
N GLN A 36 14.71 -6.46 -9.53
CA GLN A 36 16.12 -6.33 -9.17
C GLN A 36 16.39 -5.01 -8.44
N SER A 37 15.69 -3.93 -8.84
CA SER A 37 15.75 -2.63 -8.17
C SER A 37 14.51 -1.80 -8.52
N PHE A 38 14.23 -0.78 -7.72
CA PHE A 38 13.12 0.16 -7.89
C PHE A 38 13.62 1.60 -7.68
N ASP A 39 13.24 2.50 -8.57
CA ASP A 39 13.50 3.93 -8.49
C ASP A 39 12.18 4.68 -8.14
N PRO A 40 12.06 5.26 -6.94
CA PRO A 40 10.85 5.96 -6.53
C PRO A 40 10.64 7.31 -7.21
N ASP A 41 11.69 7.93 -7.77
CA ASP A 41 11.58 9.25 -8.41
C ASP A 41 11.00 9.15 -9.82
N THR A 42 11.39 8.10 -10.56
CA THR A 42 10.89 7.81 -11.92
C THR A 42 9.74 6.79 -11.93
N VAL A 43 9.49 6.12 -10.80
CA VAL A 43 8.49 5.05 -10.63
C VAL A 43 8.72 3.89 -11.61
N THR A 44 9.99 3.53 -11.81
CA THR A 44 10.40 2.41 -12.65
C THR A 44 11.13 1.33 -11.86
N ALA A 45 11.19 0.13 -12.42
CA ALA A 45 11.92 -0.99 -11.87
C ALA A 45 12.83 -1.62 -12.94
N VAL A 46 13.92 -2.22 -12.46
CA VAL A 46 14.68 -3.20 -13.25
C VAL A 46 14.13 -4.57 -12.91
N VAL A 47 13.68 -5.32 -13.92
CA VAL A 47 13.00 -6.61 -13.72
C VAL A 47 13.71 -7.71 -14.49
N GLN A 48 13.99 -8.83 -13.81
CA GLN A 48 14.45 -10.06 -14.44
C GLN A 48 13.24 -10.94 -14.80
N PRO A 49 12.99 -11.24 -16.08
CA PRO A 49 12.00 -12.25 -16.44
C PRO A 49 12.29 -13.59 -15.74
N ALA A 50 11.28 -14.17 -15.10
CA ALA A 50 11.41 -15.39 -14.31
C ALA A 50 11.31 -16.68 -15.16
N ILE A 51 10.94 -16.55 -16.44
CA ILE A 51 10.87 -17.66 -17.40
C ILE A 51 11.98 -17.49 -18.44
N LYS A 52 12.73 -18.57 -18.66
CA LYS A 52 13.80 -18.59 -19.66
C LYS A 52 13.25 -18.51 -21.09
N GLY A 53 13.99 -17.85 -21.96
CA GLY A 53 13.78 -17.88 -23.40
C GLY A 53 14.48 -19.08 -24.04
N TYR A 54 14.35 -19.18 -25.36
CA TYR A 54 15.07 -20.16 -26.17
C TYR A 54 15.79 -19.47 -27.32
N GLU A 55 17.08 -19.74 -27.48
CA GLU A 55 17.88 -19.26 -28.60
C GLU A 55 18.52 -20.44 -29.33
N PRO A 56 18.48 -20.50 -30.67
CA PRO A 56 19.16 -21.55 -31.42
C PRO A 56 20.68 -21.40 -31.27
N ASP A 57 21.37 -22.48 -30.94
CA ASP A 57 22.82 -22.54 -30.95
C ASP A 57 23.39 -22.49 -32.39
N SER A 58 24.73 -22.51 -32.51
CA SER A 58 25.42 -22.51 -33.82
C SER A 58 25.07 -23.70 -34.72
N ASN A 59 24.40 -24.72 -34.18
CA ASN A 59 23.94 -25.91 -34.89
C ASN A 59 22.41 -25.90 -35.12
N GLY A 60 21.72 -24.81 -34.76
CA GLY A 60 20.27 -24.65 -34.92
C GLY A 60 19.43 -25.33 -33.84
N VAL A 61 20.03 -25.77 -32.72
CA VAL A 61 19.32 -26.41 -31.61
C VAL A 61 18.94 -25.36 -30.57
N SER A 62 17.65 -25.25 -30.23
CA SER A 62 17.16 -24.31 -29.23
C SER A 62 17.72 -24.60 -27.82
N GLN A 63 18.55 -23.70 -27.31
CA GLN A 63 19.09 -23.70 -25.95
C GLN A 63 18.26 -22.79 -25.06
N SER A 64 17.98 -23.25 -23.83
CA SER A 64 17.28 -22.44 -22.84
C SER A 64 18.22 -21.37 -22.27
N THR A 65 17.86 -20.10 -22.43
CA THR A 65 18.68 -18.95 -22.01
C THR A 65 17.91 -18.03 -21.08
N THR A 66 18.62 -17.32 -20.21
CA THR A 66 18.03 -16.28 -19.37
C THR A 66 17.76 -15.05 -20.24
N LEU A 67 16.53 -14.54 -20.21
CA LEU A 67 16.19 -13.31 -20.91
C LEU A 67 16.92 -12.11 -20.26
N PRO A 68 17.24 -11.06 -21.04
CA PRO A 68 17.91 -9.88 -20.51
C PRO A 68 17.07 -9.20 -19.43
N LEU A 69 17.75 -8.39 -18.61
CA LEU A 69 17.07 -7.50 -17.67
C LEU A 69 16.25 -6.48 -18.44
N LEU A 70 15.00 -6.31 -18.00
CA LEU A 70 14.14 -5.24 -18.46
C LEU A 70 14.45 -4.02 -17.60
N VAL A 71 14.85 -2.92 -18.24
CA VAL A 71 15.19 -1.66 -17.56
C VAL A 71 14.07 -0.66 -17.75
N ASP A 72 13.98 0.30 -16.84
CA ASP A 72 13.01 1.40 -16.89
C ASP A 72 11.53 0.95 -17.03
N VAL A 73 11.20 -0.21 -16.46
CA VAL A 73 9.84 -0.77 -16.52
C VAL A 73 8.93 0.00 -15.57
N PRO A 74 7.90 0.74 -16.04
CA PRO A 74 7.03 1.48 -15.15
C PRO A 74 6.24 0.57 -14.20
N VAL A 75 6.25 0.90 -12.91
CA VAL A 75 5.52 0.16 -11.87
C VAL A 75 4.07 0.63 -11.81
N VAL A 76 3.14 -0.32 -11.89
CA VAL A 76 1.70 -0.04 -11.82
C VAL A 76 1.22 -0.15 -10.38
N PHE A 77 0.88 0.99 -9.78
CA PHE A 77 0.14 1.06 -8.53
C PHE A 77 -1.37 1.26 -8.79
N PRO A 78 -2.27 0.60 -8.03
CA PRO A 78 -3.70 0.91 -8.11
C PRO A 78 -3.95 2.40 -7.80
N ARG A 79 -4.40 3.15 -8.82
CA ARG A 79 -4.58 4.60 -8.73
C ARG A 79 -5.71 5.12 -9.62
N GLY A 80 -6.27 6.26 -9.26
CA GLY A 80 -7.35 6.94 -9.99
C GLY A 80 -8.04 8.00 -9.14
N GLY A 81 -8.66 9.00 -9.77
CA GLY A 81 -9.46 10.02 -9.06
C GLY A 81 -8.70 10.85 -8.02
N GLY A 82 -7.36 10.94 -8.11
CA GLY A 82 -6.52 11.64 -7.14
C GLY A 82 -6.00 10.77 -5.98
N CYS A 83 -6.35 9.48 -5.94
CA CYS A 83 -5.89 8.53 -4.93
C CYS A 83 -4.94 7.49 -5.53
N THR A 84 -3.99 6.99 -4.73
CA THR A 84 -3.03 5.96 -5.13
C THR A 84 -2.73 5.05 -3.94
N LEU A 85 -2.71 3.73 -4.17
CA LEU A 85 -2.24 2.74 -3.21
C LEU A 85 -0.80 2.34 -3.58
N THR A 86 0.18 2.90 -2.87
CA THR A 86 1.61 2.63 -3.10
C THR A 86 2.09 1.45 -2.26
N PHE A 87 3.08 0.71 -2.77
CA PHE A 87 3.77 -0.35 -2.05
C PHE A 87 5.28 -0.07 -1.96
N PRO A 88 5.97 -0.45 -0.87
CA PRO A 88 7.41 -0.29 -0.74
C PRO A 88 8.17 -1.36 -1.55
N VAL A 89 8.16 -1.22 -2.87
CA VAL A 89 8.78 -2.18 -3.81
C VAL A 89 10.29 -2.27 -3.56
N LYS A 90 10.81 -3.50 -3.53
CA LYS A 90 12.24 -3.79 -3.31
C LYS A 90 12.73 -4.95 -4.19
N ALA A 91 14.05 -5.12 -4.21
CA ALA A 91 14.69 -6.26 -4.85
C ALA A 91 14.17 -7.59 -4.26
N GLY A 92 13.85 -8.54 -5.14
CA GLY A 92 13.29 -9.84 -4.80
C GLY A 92 11.76 -9.91 -4.86
N ASP A 93 11.05 -8.78 -4.93
CA ASP A 93 9.59 -8.78 -5.09
C ASP A 93 9.19 -9.37 -6.44
N GLU A 94 8.13 -10.18 -6.44
CA GLU A 94 7.59 -10.79 -7.66
C GLU A 94 6.54 -9.87 -8.32
N CYS A 95 6.58 -9.79 -9.64
CA CYS A 95 5.69 -8.96 -10.44
C CYS A 95 5.19 -9.69 -11.69
N LEU A 96 4.07 -9.23 -12.24
CA LEU A 96 3.61 -9.60 -13.57
C LEU A 96 4.10 -8.51 -14.53
N VAL A 97 4.98 -8.90 -15.46
CA VAL A 97 5.40 -8.04 -16.55
C VAL A 97 4.38 -8.19 -17.68
N ILE A 98 3.84 -7.08 -18.16
CA ILE A 98 2.91 -7.01 -19.28
C ILE A 98 3.56 -6.17 -20.38
N PHE A 99 3.66 -6.71 -21.58
CA PHE A 99 4.29 -6.03 -22.70
C PHE A 99 3.27 -5.19 -23.46
N ALA A 100 3.68 -4.00 -23.86
CA ALA A 100 2.84 -3.10 -24.63
C ALA A 100 2.75 -3.54 -26.10
N ASP A 101 1.64 -3.17 -26.74
CA ASP A 101 1.44 -3.46 -28.17
C ASP A 101 2.44 -2.71 -29.07
N ARG A 102 2.93 -1.55 -28.61
CA ARG A 102 3.84 -0.63 -29.32
C ARG A 102 4.82 0.03 -28.35
N CYS A 103 5.84 0.67 -28.91
CA CYS A 103 6.78 1.51 -28.17
C CYS A 103 6.08 2.55 -27.28
N ILE A 104 6.45 2.61 -26.00
CA ILE A 104 5.83 3.50 -25.00
C ILE A 104 6.67 4.74 -24.65
N ASP A 105 7.89 4.86 -25.17
CA ASP A 105 8.90 5.83 -24.72
C ASP A 105 8.38 7.28 -24.68
N PHE A 106 7.73 7.74 -25.76
CA PHE A 106 7.20 9.10 -25.82
C PHE A 106 6.05 9.34 -24.85
N TRP A 107 5.18 8.34 -24.65
CA TRP A 107 4.12 8.42 -23.64
C TRP A 107 4.70 8.44 -22.24
N TRP A 108 5.71 7.63 -21.96
CA TRP A 108 6.36 7.59 -20.66
C TRP A 108 6.99 8.94 -20.31
N GLN A 109 7.66 9.60 -21.27
CA GLN A 109 8.30 10.90 -21.07
C GLN A 109 7.31 12.07 -21.00
N ASN A 110 6.31 12.10 -21.87
CA ASN A 110 5.49 13.30 -22.11
C ASN A 110 4.03 13.17 -21.65
N GLY A 111 3.57 11.96 -21.34
CA GLY A 111 2.15 11.67 -21.10
C GLY A 111 1.26 11.99 -22.32
N GLY A 112 -0.05 12.07 -22.10
CA GLY A 112 -1.00 12.44 -23.16
C GLY A 112 -1.12 11.40 -24.30
N VAL A 113 -1.56 11.86 -25.47
CA VAL A 113 -1.62 11.04 -26.70
C VAL A 113 -0.30 11.24 -27.46
N GLN A 114 0.37 10.14 -27.80
CA GLN A 114 1.71 10.14 -28.41
C GLN A 114 1.78 9.21 -29.61
N GLU A 115 2.69 9.53 -30.54
CA GLU A 115 3.08 8.64 -31.64
C GLU A 115 4.14 7.63 -31.15
N PRO A 116 4.16 6.41 -31.71
CA PRO A 116 5.24 5.46 -31.46
C PRO A 116 6.53 5.98 -32.11
N VAL A 117 7.60 6.13 -31.32
CA VAL A 117 8.91 6.59 -31.82
C VAL A 117 9.71 5.47 -32.52
N ASP A 118 9.41 4.22 -32.16
CA ASP A 118 10.03 3.03 -32.71
C ASP A 118 8.95 2.05 -33.20
N ASP A 119 9.26 1.28 -34.25
CA ASP A 119 8.37 0.29 -34.87
C ASP A 119 8.25 -1.01 -34.05
N ARG A 120 8.91 -1.10 -32.88
CA ARG A 120 8.78 -2.20 -31.90
C ARG A 120 7.31 -2.56 -31.64
N VAL A 121 7.05 -3.86 -31.65
CA VAL A 121 5.74 -4.48 -31.37
C VAL A 121 5.93 -5.66 -30.45
N HIS A 122 5.16 -5.70 -29.35
CA HIS A 122 5.23 -6.82 -28.40
C HIS A 122 6.68 -7.17 -28.03
N ASP A 123 7.50 -6.14 -27.78
CA ASP A 123 8.95 -6.27 -27.54
C ASP A 123 9.25 -6.33 -26.03
N LEU A 124 10.39 -6.91 -25.66
CA LEU A 124 10.83 -6.98 -24.26
C LEU A 124 11.09 -5.59 -23.64
N SER A 125 11.45 -4.61 -24.46
CA SER A 125 11.81 -3.26 -24.03
C SER A 125 10.61 -2.41 -23.59
N ASP A 126 9.40 -2.77 -24.04
CA ASP A 126 8.19 -1.99 -23.80
C ASP A 126 7.26 -2.75 -22.87
N ALA A 127 7.42 -2.55 -21.56
CA ALA A 127 6.68 -3.30 -20.57
C ALA A 127 6.22 -2.43 -19.39
N PHE A 128 5.21 -2.93 -18.69
CA PHE A 128 4.77 -2.47 -17.38
C PHE A 128 4.92 -3.61 -16.39
N CYS A 129 5.14 -3.32 -15.11
CA CYS A 129 5.10 -4.35 -14.08
C CYS A 129 4.04 -4.08 -13.01
N ILE A 130 3.19 -5.08 -12.77
CA ILE A 130 2.22 -5.09 -11.67
C ILE A 130 2.80 -5.96 -10.54
N VAL A 131 3.16 -5.34 -9.41
CA VAL A 131 3.69 -6.06 -8.25
C VAL A 131 2.60 -6.86 -7.53
N GLY A 132 2.95 -8.05 -7.01
CA GLY A 132 2.07 -8.83 -6.15
C GLY A 132 1.66 -10.24 -6.56
N PRO A 133 1.86 -10.76 -7.80
CA PRO A 133 1.79 -12.20 -8.02
C PRO A 133 2.75 -12.94 -7.10
N GLN A 134 2.33 -14.12 -6.62
CA GLN A 134 3.10 -14.90 -5.65
C GLN A 134 3.33 -16.31 -6.17
N SER A 135 4.59 -16.70 -6.33
CA SER A 135 4.99 -18.07 -6.51
C SER A 135 4.72 -18.86 -5.23
N GLN A 136 4.60 -20.19 -5.35
CA GLN A 136 4.41 -21.03 -4.18
C GLN A 136 5.59 -20.97 -3.19
N ALA A 137 6.77 -20.56 -3.66
CA ALA A 137 7.96 -20.39 -2.84
C ALA A 137 7.95 -19.09 -2.03
N GLN A 138 7.33 -18.02 -2.55
CA GLN A 138 7.30 -16.69 -1.91
C GLN A 138 5.93 -16.29 -1.36
N LYS A 139 4.92 -17.19 -1.43
CA LYS A 139 3.58 -16.87 -0.95
C LYS A 139 3.54 -16.48 0.52
N ILE A 140 2.72 -15.49 0.84
CA ILE A 140 2.39 -15.11 2.21
C ILE A 140 1.49 -16.18 2.85
N SER A 141 1.44 -16.19 4.18
CA SER A 141 0.60 -17.10 4.95
C SER A 141 -0.45 -16.35 5.77
N GLY A 142 -1.43 -17.09 6.30
CA GLY A 142 -2.48 -16.49 7.15
C GLY A 142 -3.34 -15.45 6.43
N ILE A 143 -3.64 -15.67 5.14
CA ILE A 143 -4.56 -14.82 4.38
C ILE A 143 -5.96 -14.94 5.01
N SER A 144 -6.57 -13.79 5.35
CA SER A 144 -7.93 -13.76 5.89
C SER A 144 -8.94 -14.18 4.82
N THR A 145 -9.86 -15.08 5.19
CA THR A 145 -10.97 -15.52 4.34
C THR A 145 -12.28 -14.81 4.67
N SER A 146 -12.29 -13.93 5.67
CA SER A 146 -13.47 -13.22 6.17
C SER A 146 -13.34 -11.69 6.17
N ALA A 147 -12.14 -11.16 5.88
CA ALA A 147 -11.86 -9.73 5.86
C ALA A 147 -10.89 -9.37 4.73
N ALA A 148 -11.07 -8.19 4.15
CA ALA A 148 -10.07 -7.56 3.30
C ALA A 148 -9.01 -6.89 4.19
N GLN A 149 -7.73 -7.01 3.83
CA GLN A 149 -6.61 -6.49 4.62
C GLN A 149 -5.62 -5.72 3.76
N LEU A 150 -5.21 -4.52 4.20
CA LEU A 150 -3.92 -3.93 3.86
C LEU A 150 -2.98 -4.27 5.02
N ARG A 151 -1.95 -5.08 4.76
CA ARG A 151 -1.15 -5.73 5.82
C ARG A 151 0.31 -5.88 5.48
N THR A 152 1.14 -6.12 6.49
CA THR A 152 2.47 -6.69 6.32
C THR A 152 2.37 -8.16 5.90
N ASP A 153 3.39 -8.67 5.22
CA ASP A 153 3.41 -10.05 4.71
C ASP A 153 3.29 -11.08 5.85
N ASP A 154 3.94 -10.81 6.98
CA ASP A 154 3.85 -11.61 8.21
C ASP A 154 2.47 -11.53 8.91
N GLY A 155 1.62 -10.58 8.51
CA GLY A 155 0.29 -10.35 9.06
C GLY A 155 0.26 -9.72 10.46
N ALA A 156 1.39 -9.25 10.97
CA ALA A 156 1.46 -8.67 12.31
C ALA A 156 0.78 -7.28 12.38
N ALA A 157 0.92 -6.47 11.34
CA ALA A 157 0.28 -5.17 11.23
C ALA A 157 -0.71 -5.12 10.06
N PHE A 158 -1.90 -4.55 10.29
CA PHE A 158 -2.92 -4.42 9.26
C PHE A 158 -3.97 -3.33 9.55
N VAL A 159 -4.60 -2.88 8.48
CA VAL A 159 -5.94 -2.28 8.47
C VAL A 159 -6.86 -3.27 7.77
N GLU A 160 -7.93 -3.68 8.43
CA GLU A 160 -8.88 -4.65 7.87
C GLU A 160 -10.32 -4.19 7.92
N VAL A 161 -11.09 -4.66 6.93
CA VAL A 161 -12.54 -4.52 6.87
C VAL A 161 -13.13 -5.92 6.77
N ALA A 162 -13.79 -6.37 7.84
CA ALA A 162 -14.45 -7.66 7.89
C ALA A 162 -15.77 -7.65 7.13
N ALA A 163 -16.16 -8.79 6.56
CA ALA A 163 -17.47 -8.95 5.92
C ALA A 163 -18.65 -8.70 6.89
N GLY A 164 -18.41 -8.88 8.20
CA GLY A 164 -19.33 -8.52 9.29
C GLY A 164 -19.32 -7.03 9.68
N HIS A 165 -18.73 -6.16 8.85
CA HIS A 165 -18.65 -4.70 9.00
C HIS A 165 -17.71 -4.15 10.08
N ASN A 166 -16.99 -5.02 10.81
CA ASN A 166 -15.96 -4.57 11.74
C ASN A 166 -14.76 -4.00 10.97
N VAL A 167 -14.24 -2.87 11.45
CA VAL A 167 -12.97 -2.30 10.99
C VAL A 167 -11.96 -2.40 12.13
N THR A 168 -10.80 -2.98 11.86
CA THR A 168 -9.72 -3.12 12.85
C THR A 168 -8.43 -2.51 12.32
N VAL A 169 -7.75 -1.77 13.18
CA VAL A 169 -6.37 -1.32 12.96
C VAL A 169 -5.51 -1.95 14.05
N LYS A 170 -4.51 -2.75 13.66
CA LYS A 170 -3.63 -3.44 14.60
C LYS A 170 -2.18 -3.31 14.13
N THR A 171 -1.28 -3.07 15.07
CA THR A 171 0.16 -3.07 14.84
C THR A 171 0.90 -3.45 16.12
N PRO A 172 2.01 -4.21 16.05
CA PRO A 172 2.93 -4.38 17.17
C PRO A 172 3.88 -3.19 17.34
N GLY A 173 3.97 -2.31 16.33
CA GLY A 173 4.76 -1.08 16.39
C GLY A 173 3.97 0.09 16.97
N ALA A 174 4.43 1.30 16.71
CA ALA A 174 3.72 2.52 17.09
C ALA A 174 2.56 2.81 16.13
N LEU A 175 1.41 3.22 16.67
CA LEU A 175 0.31 3.83 15.92
C LEU A 175 0.38 5.35 16.11
N THR A 176 0.82 6.08 15.09
CA THR A 176 0.91 7.55 15.11
C THR A 176 -0.12 8.14 14.15
N ALA A 177 -0.88 9.13 14.59
CA ALA A 177 -1.86 9.85 13.76
C ALA A 177 -1.68 11.36 13.93
N THR A 178 -1.57 12.07 12.81
CA THR A 178 -1.49 13.54 12.77
C THR A 178 -2.61 14.07 11.88
N ALA A 179 -3.39 15.02 12.39
CA ALA A 179 -4.46 15.66 11.65
C ALA A 179 -4.38 17.18 11.84
N GLU A 180 -3.78 17.87 10.87
CA GLU A 180 -3.56 19.33 10.93
C GLU A 180 -4.87 20.12 10.97
N GLY A 181 -5.93 19.59 10.36
CA GLY A 181 -7.28 20.16 10.41
C GLY A 181 -8.09 19.81 11.67
N GLY A 182 -7.52 19.02 12.59
CA GLY A 182 -8.19 18.51 13.78
C GLY A 182 -8.74 17.09 13.65
N THR A 183 -9.14 16.51 14.78
CA THR A 183 -9.64 15.13 14.89
C THR A 183 -11.01 15.12 15.56
N THR A 184 -11.98 14.41 14.97
CA THR A 184 -13.30 14.16 15.55
C THR A 184 -13.55 12.67 15.67
N ILE A 185 -13.90 12.18 16.86
CA ILE A 185 -14.27 10.79 17.11
C ILE A 185 -15.68 10.77 17.70
N THR A 186 -16.60 10.15 16.98
CA THR A 186 -18.00 10.01 17.42
C THR A 186 -18.30 8.54 17.68
N SER A 187 -18.57 8.20 18.93
CA SER A 187 -18.96 6.85 19.37
C SER A 187 -19.81 6.96 20.64
N PRO A 188 -20.77 6.05 20.88
CA PRO A 188 -21.43 5.95 22.19
C PRO A 188 -20.45 5.76 23.35
N THR A 189 -19.33 5.06 23.10
CA THR A 189 -18.27 4.81 24.08
C THR A 189 -16.89 4.89 23.43
N ILE A 190 -15.95 5.56 24.10
CA ILE A 190 -14.52 5.58 23.74
C ILE A 190 -13.75 5.01 24.94
N THR A 191 -12.92 3.98 24.70
CA THR A 191 -12.12 3.32 25.74
C THR A 191 -10.64 3.52 25.47
N LEU A 192 -9.91 4.03 26.47
CA LEU A 192 -8.46 4.22 26.46
C LEU A 192 -7.86 3.37 27.60
N ASN A 193 -7.20 2.26 27.26
CA ASN A 193 -6.73 1.26 28.23
C ASN A 193 -5.27 1.48 28.70
N GLY A 194 -4.68 2.64 28.39
CA GLY A 194 -3.33 2.99 28.80
C GLY A 194 -3.27 4.41 29.35
N ASP A 195 -2.07 4.87 29.67
CA ASP A 195 -1.85 6.24 30.15
C ASP A 195 -2.25 7.26 29.07
N VAL A 196 -2.95 8.30 29.49
CA VAL A 196 -3.44 9.36 28.59
C VAL A 196 -2.74 10.66 28.94
N THR A 197 -2.07 11.25 27.95
CA THR A 197 -1.47 12.59 28.05
C THR A 197 -2.25 13.57 27.17
N ILE A 198 -2.69 14.68 27.74
CA ILE A 198 -3.36 15.77 27.03
C ILE A 198 -2.54 17.03 27.29
N ASN A 199 -1.80 17.48 26.28
CA ASN A 199 -0.97 18.69 26.39
C ASN A 199 -1.79 19.98 26.27
N GLY A 200 -2.98 19.90 25.69
CA GLY A 200 -3.93 21.00 25.62
C GLY A 200 -4.96 20.97 26.76
N ASN A 201 -6.01 21.77 26.61
CA ASN A 201 -7.11 21.78 27.58
C ASN A 201 -8.00 20.53 27.40
N LEU A 202 -8.46 19.96 28.50
CA LEU A 202 -9.56 18.98 28.52
C LEU A 202 -10.86 19.72 28.87
N SER A 203 -11.82 19.70 27.95
CA SER A 203 -13.17 20.22 28.16
C SER A 203 -14.15 19.06 28.14
N GLN A 204 -14.87 18.84 29.24
CA GLN A 204 -15.76 17.69 29.41
C GLN A 204 -17.20 18.13 29.58
N GLY A 205 -18.13 17.38 28.97
CA GLY A 205 -19.56 17.53 29.26
C GLY A 205 -20.19 18.81 28.72
N MET A 206 -19.57 19.49 27.75
CA MET A 206 -20.08 20.75 27.19
C MET A 206 -21.27 20.60 26.24
N GLY A 207 -21.68 19.37 25.91
CA GLY A 207 -22.91 19.10 25.18
C GLY A 207 -24.14 19.09 26.09
N GLU A 208 -25.33 18.99 25.50
CA GLU A 208 -26.62 19.05 26.24
C GLU A 208 -26.73 18.04 27.39
N GLY A 209 -26.02 16.90 27.28
CA GLY A 209 -26.08 15.82 28.27
C GLY A 209 -25.29 16.04 29.55
N GLY A 210 -24.37 17.02 29.63
CA GLY A 210 -23.62 17.33 30.86
C GLY A 210 -22.93 16.11 31.49
N GLY A 211 -21.86 15.59 30.88
CA GLY A 211 -21.19 14.37 31.36
C GLY A 211 -20.41 14.55 32.68
N SER A 212 -20.50 13.55 33.58
CA SER A 212 -19.74 13.53 34.84
C SER A 212 -18.30 13.02 34.65
N ALA A 213 -17.37 13.56 35.45
CA ALA A 213 -16.02 13.03 35.60
C ALA A 213 -15.93 12.20 36.88
N THR A 214 -15.47 10.96 36.78
CA THR A 214 -15.22 10.10 37.94
C THR A 214 -13.76 9.66 37.92
N MET A 215 -13.01 10.02 38.97
CA MET A 215 -11.60 9.66 39.13
C MET A 215 -11.48 8.78 40.38
N LEU A 216 -10.98 7.55 40.21
CA LEU A 216 -10.73 6.66 41.36
C LEU A 216 -9.45 7.05 42.11
N GLY A 217 -8.43 7.49 41.36
CA GLY A 217 -7.17 7.96 41.91
C GLY A 217 -7.22 9.42 42.37
N PRO A 218 -6.16 9.89 43.04
CA PRO A 218 -6.06 11.28 43.45
C PRO A 218 -5.98 12.22 42.24
N VAL A 219 -6.48 13.44 42.41
CA VAL A 219 -6.29 14.53 41.46
C VAL A 219 -5.32 15.53 42.08
N THR A 220 -4.13 15.65 41.51
CA THR A 220 -3.13 16.65 41.92
C THR A 220 -3.15 17.80 40.92
N VAL A 221 -3.33 19.02 41.40
CA VAL A 221 -3.36 20.23 40.57
C VAL A 221 -2.25 21.15 41.06
N ALA A 222 -1.40 21.62 40.14
CA ALA A 222 -0.26 22.47 40.47
C ALA A 222 -0.68 23.92 40.81
N ASN A 223 -1.77 24.38 40.18
CA ASN A 223 -2.39 25.67 40.42
C ASN A 223 -3.74 25.45 41.12
N ASP A 224 -4.65 26.40 40.97
CA ASP A 224 -5.94 26.39 41.64
C ASP A 224 -6.96 25.44 40.99
N VAL A 225 -7.92 25.00 41.80
CA VAL A 225 -9.18 24.39 41.36
C VAL A 225 -10.28 25.40 41.65
N THR A 226 -10.98 25.86 40.60
CA THR A 226 -12.14 26.73 40.78
C THR A 226 -13.43 25.95 40.58
N ALA A 227 -14.30 25.93 41.60
CA ALA A 227 -15.62 25.31 41.54
C ALA A 227 -16.71 26.39 41.69
N GLY A 228 -17.61 26.51 40.71
CA GLY A 228 -18.67 27.53 40.73
C GLY A 228 -18.14 28.97 40.86
N GLY A 229 -16.95 29.24 40.32
CA GLY A 229 -16.28 30.54 40.43
C GLY A 229 -15.59 30.81 41.77
N LYS A 230 -15.49 29.82 42.68
CA LYS A 230 -14.76 29.92 43.95
C LYS A 230 -13.45 29.15 43.88
N SER A 231 -12.35 29.82 44.20
CA SER A 231 -11.01 29.24 44.30
C SER A 231 -10.91 28.28 45.48
N MET A 232 -10.38 27.07 45.27
CA MET A 232 -10.12 26.15 46.36
C MET A 232 -8.92 26.61 47.21
N MET A 233 -7.96 27.31 46.61
CA MET A 233 -6.78 27.83 47.31
C MET A 233 -7.03 29.08 48.16
N THR A 234 -8.03 29.92 47.82
CA THR A 234 -8.22 31.22 48.49
C THR A 234 -9.63 31.48 49.01
N HIS A 235 -10.55 30.50 48.98
CA HIS A 235 -11.90 30.72 49.49
C HIS A 235 -11.91 30.99 51.00
N THR A 236 -12.89 31.79 51.42
CA THR A 236 -13.09 32.19 52.82
C THR A 236 -14.45 31.71 53.32
N HIS A 237 -14.55 31.37 54.60
CA HIS A 237 -15.82 31.05 55.27
C HIS A 237 -16.27 32.25 56.14
N GLY A 238 -17.52 32.67 56.02
CA GLY A 238 -18.13 33.73 56.84
C GLY A 238 -19.00 33.17 57.98
N GLY A 239 -19.31 34.00 58.98
CA GLY A 239 -20.25 33.63 60.07
C GLY A 239 -19.65 32.79 61.21
N VAL A 240 -18.31 32.70 61.28
CA VAL A 240 -17.59 32.01 62.36
C VAL A 240 -17.24 32.97 63.50
N GLN A 241 -17.58 32.61 64.74
CA GLN A 241 -17.06 33.30 65.94
C GLN A 241 -15.75 32.61 66.36
N THR A 242 -14.63 33.28 66.11
CA THR A 242 -13.30 32.84 66.57
C THR A 242 -13.28 32.74 68.09
N GLY A 243 -12.92 31.57 68.63
CA GLY A 243 -12.48 31.46 70.03
C GLY A 243 -11.11 32.13 70.22
N GLY A 244 -10.43 31.84 71.34
CA GLY A 244 -9.04 32.29 71.58
C GLY A 244 -7.97 31.61 70.71
N GLY A 245 -8.38 30.88 69.67
CA GLY A 245 -7.52 30.27 68.66
C GLY A 245 -7.84 30.82 67.26
N ASN A 246 -7.06 30.46 66.26
CA ASN A 246 -7.28 30.94 64.90
C ASN A 246 -8.66 30.45 64.35
N THR A 247 -9.49 31.32 63.76
CA THR A 247 -10.18 30.90 62.51
C THR A 247 -9.24 31.30 61.39
N GLY A 248 -8.29 30.41 61.10
CA GLY A 248 -7.27 30.68 60.08
C GLY A 248 -7.89 30.75 58.68
N ALA A 249 -7.06 30.91 57.66
CA ALA A 249 -7.41 30.35 56.36
C ALA A 249 -7.96 28.91 56.58
N PRO A 250 -8.77 28.28 55.68
CA PRO A 250 -8.47 26.86 55.51
C PRO A 250 -6.97 26.89 55.21
N ASN A 251 -6.13 26.38 56.10
CA ASN A 251 -4.72 26.32 55.73
C ASN A 251 -4.63 25.64 54.36
#